data_AF-A0A523PZC8-F1
#
_entry.id   AF-A0A523PZC8-F1
#
_cell.length_a   1.000
_cell.length_b   1.000
_cell.length_c   1.000
_cell.angle_alpha   90.00
_cell.angle_beta   90.00
_cell.angle_gamma   90.00
#
_symmetry.space_group_name_H-M   'P 1'
#
loop_
_entity.id
_entity.type
_entity.pdbx_description
1 polymer ?
#
loop_
_entity_poly.entity_id
_entity_poly.type
_entity_poly.pdbx_seq_one_letter_code
_entity_poly.pdbx_strand_id
1 'polypeptide(L)' 'MKEYHFEISVEWTGNKGSGTFSSESYSRDSLLVGKQKSHAIEGSSDSAFLGDDSKYNPQELFIGAISQCHMM' A
#
# COMPACT_ATOMS: atom_id res chain seq x y z
N MET A 1 24.57 21.12 2.67
CA MET A 1 23.90 19.85 3.05
C MET A 1 23.30 19.28 1.77
N LYS A 2 23.41 17.98 1.50
CA LYS A 2 22.86 17.39 0.27
C LYS A 2 21.44 16.92 0.55
N GLU A 3 20.48 17.38 -0.26
CA GLU A 3 19.08 16.98 -0.14
C GLU A 3 18.81 15.70 -0.93
N TYR A 4 18.01 14.82 -0.33
CA TYR A 4 17.54 13.58 -0.94
C TYR A 4 16.02 13.58 -0.88
N HIS A 5 15.38 13.45 -2.04
CA HIS A 5 13.93 13.44 -2.18
C HIS A 5 13.48 12.02 -2.55
N PHE A 6 12.43 11.54 -1.87
CA PHE A 6 11.80 10.25 -2.13
C PHE A 6 10.31 10.50 -2.38
N GLU A 7 9.76 9.85 -3.41
CA GLU A 7 8.36 10.01 -3.81
C GLU A 7 7.75 8.63 -4.12
N ILE A 8 6.54 8.42 -3.63
CA ILE A 8 5.71 7.26 -3.96
C ILE A 8 4.27 7.72 -4.15
N SER A 9 3.61 7.22 -5.17
CA SER A 9 2.18 7.41 -5.39
C SER A 9 1.43 6.22 -4.81
N VAL A 10 0.30 6.48 -4.16
CA VAL A 10 -0.60 5.43 -3.66
C VAL A 10 -1.96 5.66 -4.30
N GLU A 11 -2.41 4.69 -5.09
CA GLU A 11 -3.70 4.71 -5.76
C GLU A 11 -4.62 3.70 -5.08
N TRP A 12 -5.80 4.14 -4.63
CA TRP A 12 -6.82 3.22 -4.14
C TRP A 12 -7.62 2.66 -5.33
N THR A 13 -7.71 1.33 -5.41
CA THR A 13 -8.36 0.61 -6.51
C THR A 13 -9.58 -0.18 -6.06
N GLY A 14 -10.05 0.06 -4.82
CA GLY A 14 -11.07 -0.76 -4.19
C GLY A 14 -12.52 -0.49 -4.59
N ASN A 15 -12.77 0.36 -5.59
CA ASN A 15 -14.12 0.60 -6.07
C ASN A 15 -14.66 -0.63 -6.82
N LYS A 16 -15.66 -1.30 -6.24
CA LYS A 16 -16.32 -2.50 -6.81
C LYS A 16 -17.56 -2.18 -7.66
N GLY A 17 -17.81 -0.90 -7.98
CA GLY A 17 -18.96 -0.46 -8.76
C GLY A 17 -20.19 -0.09 -7.94
N SER A 18 -20.25 -0.51 -6.67
CA SER A 18 -21.26 -0.06 -5.70
C SER A 18 -20.87 1.21 -4.94
N GLY A 19 -19.74 1.84 -5.22
CA GLY A 19 -19.29 3.03 -4.48
C GLY A 19 -19.03 2.76 -2.99
N THR A 20 -19.05 3.83 -2.18
CA THR A 20 -18.64 3.82 -0.76
C THR A 20 -19.84 3.82 0.21
N PHE A 21 -21.00 3.30 -0.21
CA PHE A 21 -22.23 3.33 0.59
C PHE A 21 -22.13 2.57 1.92
N SER A 22 -21.28 1.53 2.00
CA SER A 22 -21.00 0.83 3.25
C SER A 22 -19.54 0.37 3.29
N SER A 23 -19.03 0.07 4.48
CA SER A 23 -17.69 -0.47 4.64
C SER A 23 -17.48 -1.80 3.90
N GLU A 24 -18.53 -2.56 3.59
CA GLU A 24 -18.41 -3.82 2.84
C GLU A 24 -18.52 -3.63 1.32
N SER A 25 -19.00 -2.46 0.86
CA SER A 25 -19.26 -2.20 -0.56
C SER A 25 -18.01 -1.90 -1.38
N TYR A 26 -16.83 -1.85 -0.76
CA TYR A 26 -15.56 -1.56 -1.40
C TYR A 26 -14.40 -2.34 -0.76
N SER A 27 -13.34 -2.66 -1.52
CA SER A 27 -12.13 -3.26 -0.96
C SER A 27 -11.13 -2.20 -0.50
N ARG A 28 -10.13 -2.66 0.26
CA ARG A 28 -9.03 -1.81 0.75
C ARG A 28 -7.83 -1.84 -0.19
N ASP A 29 -8.06 -2.34 -1.39
CA ASP A 29 -7.03 -2.55 -2.38
C ASP A 29 -6.42 -1.23 -2.83
N SER A 30 -5.10 -1.25 -2.98
CA SER A 30 -4.32 -0.13 -3.44
C SER A 30 -3.11 -0.60 -4.24
N LEU A 31 -2.56 0.31 -5.03
CA LEU A 31 -1.30 0.14 -5.74
C LEU A 31 -0.34 1.23 -5.29
N LEU A 32 0.84 0.82 -4.81
CA LEU A 32 1.94 1.74 -4.53
C LEU A 32 2.90 1.74 -5.72
N VAL A 33 3.12 2.93 -6.30
CA VAL A 33 3.89 3.12 -7.53
C VAL A 33 5.02 4.12 -7.28
N GLY A 34 6.26 3.68 -7.49
CA GLY A 34 7.41 4.58 -7.49
C GLY A 34 7.74 5.04 -8.91
N LYS A 35 8.11 6.31 -9.09
CA LYS A 35 8.33 6.96 -10.39
C LYS A 35 9.28 6.19 -11.35
N GLN A 36 10.27 5.48 -10.82
CA GLN A 36 11.26 4.73 -11.59
C GLN A 36 11.18 3.20 -11.36
N LYS A 37 10.12 2.72 -10.70
CA LYS A 37 9.96 1.30 -10.37
C LYS A 37 9.20 0.61 -11.50
N SER A 38 9.69 -0.53 -11.93
CA SER A 38 9.06 -1.32 -13.00
C SER A 38 7.81 -2.08 -12.53
N HIS A 39 7.64 -2.26 -11.23
CA HIS A 39 6.52 -3.00 -10.64
C HIS A 39 5.86 -2.16 -9.54
N ALA A 40 4.53 -2.20 -9.50
CA ALA A 40 3.76 -1.71 -8.37
C ALA A 40 3.81 -2.72 -7.22
N ILE A 41 3.63 -2.22 -6.00
CA ILE A 41 3.35 -3.07 -4.84
C ILE A 41 1.84 -3.10 -4.67
N GLU A 42 1.26 -4.29 -4.73
CA GLU A 42 -0.14 -4.50 -4.38
C GLU A 42 -0.29 -4.39 -2.86
N GLY A 43 -1.16 -3.48 -2.44
CA GLY A 43 -1.43 -3.20 -1.05
C GLY A 43 -2.89 -3.42 -0.68
N SER A 44 -3.13 -3.77 0.58
CA SER A 44 -4.46 -3.74 1.18
C SER A 44 -4.38 -3.30 2.64
N SER A 45 -5.51 -3.22 3.34
CA SER A 45 -5.49 -3.19 4.80
C SER A 45 -5.29 -4.61 5.36
N ASP A 46 -5.01 -4.72 6.65
CA ASP A 46 -5.04 -6.01 7.35
C ASP A 46 -6.47 -6.60 7.36
N SER A 47 -6.62 -7.92 7.40
CA SER A 47 -7.94 -8.58 7.47
C SER A 47 -8.78 -8.16 8.69
N ALA A 48 -8.16 -7.77 9.81
CA ALA A 48 -8.85 -7.16 10.95
C ALA A 48 -9.57 -5.86 10.58
N PHE A 49 -9.19 -5.23 9.47
CA PHE A 49 -9.79 -4.02 8.90
C PHE A 49 -10.40 -4.25 7.50
N LEU A 50 -10.88 -5.48 7.23
CA LEU A 50 -11.58 -5.87 6.00
C LEU A 50 -10.72 -5.74 4.72
N GLY A 51 -9.41 -5.92 4.86
CA GLY A 51 -8.50 -5.99 3.73
C GLY A 51 -8.24 -7.42 3.24
N ASP A 52 -7.18 -7.56 2.45
CA ASP A 52 -6.80 -8.78 1.75
C ASP A 52 -5.39 -9.19 2.18
N ASP A 53 -5.30 -10.24 3.00
CA ASP A 53 -4.05 -10.76 3.57
C ASP A 53 -3.09 -11.35 2.51
N SER A 54 -3.52 -11.48 1.25
CA SER A 54 -2.62 -11.84 0.14
C SER A 54 -1.78 -10.66 -0.36
N LYS A 55 -2.07 -9.43 0.09
CA LYS A 55 -1.40 -8.18 -0.31
C LYS A 55 -0.69 -7.56 0.88
N TYR A 56 0.32 -6.74 0.59
CA TYR A 56 1.05 -6.06 1.65
C TYR A 56 0.17 -5.05 2.39
N ASN A 57 0.16 -5.12 3.72
CA ASN A 57 -0.44 -4.07 4.52
C ASN A 57 0.58 -2.97 4.91
N PRO A 58 0.13 -1.76 5.30
CA PRO A 58 1.03 -0.68 5.67
C PRO A 58 2.01 -1.03 6.81
N GLN A 59 1.59 -1.86 7.76
CA GLN A 59 2.39 -2.27 8.91
C GLN A 59 3.55 -3.17 8.48
N GLU A 60 3.29 -4.15 7.61
CA GLU A 60 4.30 -5.03 7.02
C GLU A 60 5.31 -4.23 6.18
N LEU A 61 4.83 -3.29 5.35
CA LEU A 61 5.70 -2.42 4.57
C LEU A 61 6.60 -1.57 5.47
N PHE A 62 6.07 -1.04 6.57
CA PHE A 62 6.83 -0.25 7.54
C PHE A 62 7.90 -1.07 8.25
N ILE A 63 7.55 -2.27 8.73
CA ILE A 63 8.49 -3.19 9.37
C ILE A 63 9.59 -3.59 8.39
N GLY A 64 9.24 -3.89 7.13
CA GLY A 64 10.18 -4.23 6.08
C GLY A 64 11.15 -3.09 5.76
N ALA A 65 10.65 -1.85 5.65
CA ALA A 65 11.46 -0.67 5.37
C ALA A 65 12.51 -0.40 6.47
N ILE A 66 12.10 -0.43 7.74
CA ILE A 66 13.00 -0.22 8.88
C ILE A 66 14.04 -1.35 8.97
N SER A 67 13.59 -2.60 8.83
CA SER A 67 14.49 -3.76 8.91
C SER A 67 15.57 -3.69 7.83
N GLN A 68 15.22 -3.33 6.60
CA GLN A 68 16.19 -3.14 5.52
C GLN A 68 17.17 -2.00 5.82
N CYS A 69 16.70 -0.88 6.35
CA CYS A 69 17.54 0.26 6.72
C CYS A 69 18.60 -0.11 7.76
N HIS A 70 18.29 -1.00 8.71
CA HIS A 70 19.25 -1.48 9.69
C HIS A 70 20.16 -2.60 9.19
N MET A 71 19.74 -3.36 8.19
CA MET A 71 20.55 -4.44 7.61
C MET A 71 21.67 -3.93 6.70
N MET A 72 21.44 -2.80 6.02
CA MET A 72 22.36 -2.15 5.10
C MET A 72 23.26 -1.14 5.81
#